data_AF-A0A1Q7JDN4-F1
#
_entry.id   AF-A0A1Q7JDN4-F1
#
_cell.length_a   1.000
_cell.length_b   1.000
_cell.length_c   1.000
_cell.angle_alpha   90.00
_cell.angle_beta   90.00
_cell.angle_gamma   90.00
#
_symmetry.space_group_name_H-M   'P 1'
#
loop_
_entity.id
_entity.type
_entity.pdbx_description
1 polymer ?
#
loop_
_entity_poly.entity_id
_entity_poly.type
_entity_poly.pdbx_seq_one_letter_code
_entity_poly.pdbx_strand_id
1 'polypeptide(L)'
;MDFVLALHSHLPYVLNHGRWPHGSDWLCEAALDTYLPLLERLEELSAEGTPAPVTIGFTPVLANQLASPAFAREMDAFFAQRLAACDEASAELAATGESGVVPLVAFWKSRLNRLQALFRTIDADLVSAFRRLQERGRLEIIGSAATHGYLPLLARDESIRLQLVVGREEHRRLFGAAPAGCWLPECAYRPRGKWRGKKVRRGVEQHLADAGFRYFFTDAHLARAGSPLGAYGDIPLGTERFDAERHDPGSPAPAGGRARAARSPYRAYRVSGRGVRARARRDAGAGPSLLDADLEPAPRLPRRRMVPRVP
;
A
#
# COMPACT_ATOMS: atom_id res chain seq x y z
N MET A 1 9.04 -8.95 19.62
CA MET A 1 8.96 -8.90 18.15
C MET A 1 8.07 -7.72 17.82
N ASP A 2 8.47 -6.87 16.88
CA ASP A 2 7.65 -5.73 16.47
C ASP A 2 6.87 -6.16 15.21
N PHE A 3 5.57 -5.90 15.17
CA PHE A 3 4.69 -6.19 14.03
C PHE A 3 4.28 -4.86 13.38
N VAL A 4 4.33 -4.79 12.05
CA VAL A 4 3.92 -3.64 11.25
C VAL A 4 2.88 -4.08 10.25
N LEU A 5 1.65 -3.62 10.42
CA LEU A 5 0.62 -3.69 9.39
C LEU A 5 0.75 -2.48 8.47
N ALA A 6 1.11 -2.71 7.21
CA ALA A 6 1.24 -1.68 6.19
C ALA A 6 0.17 -1.87 5.10
N LEU A 7 -0.80 -0.96 5.02
CA LEU A 7 -1.87 -0.97 4.03
C LEU A 7 -1.52 -0.05 2.87
N HIS A 8 -1.61 -0.53 1.63
CA HIS A 8 -1.35 0.29 0.43
C HIS A 8 -2.64 0.65 -0.29
N SER A 9 -2.96 1.94 -0.34
CA SER A 9 -4.16 2.48 -0.98
C SER A 9 -3.81 3.16 -2.30
N HIS A 10 -4.29 2.59 -3.40
CA HIS A 10 -4.07 3.10 -4.75
C HIS A 10 -5.27 2.86 -5.66
N LEU A 11 -5.63 3.89 -6.41
CA LEU A 11 -6.36 3.78 -7.67
C LEU A 11 -5.68 4.73 -8.69
N PRO A 12 -5.70 4.40 -9.99
CA PRO A 12 -5.27 5.34 -11.03
C PRO A 12 -6.19 6.57 -11.09
N TYR A 13 -5.85 7.54 -11.93
CA TYR A 13 -6.71 8.70 -12.14
C TYR A 13 -7.94 8.32 -12.96
N VAL A 14 -9.08 8.18 -12.29
CA VAL A 14 -10.36 7.74 -12.86
C VAL A 14 -11.46 8.81 -12.76
N LEU A 15 -11.29 9.78 -11.86
CA LEU A 15 -12.24 10.88 -11.71
C LEU A 15 -12.36 11.67 -13.02
N ASN A 16 -13.58 11.92 -13.47
CA ASN A 16 -13.92 12.53 -14.77
C ASN A 16 -13.48 11.72 -16.01
N HIS A 17 -13.14 10.44 -15.88
CA HIS A 17 -12.70 9.57 -16.98
C HIS A 17 -13.63 8.36 -17.16
N GLY A 18 -14.93 8.64 -17.28
CA GLY A 18 -15.98 7.63 -17.26
C GLY A 18 -16.47 7.32 -15.85
N ARG A 19 -17.61 6.63 -15.77
CA ARG A 19 -18.26 6.29 -14.50
C ARG A 19 -18.31 4.79 -14.29
N TRP A 20 -18.94 4.05 -15.20
CA TRP A 20 -19.11 2.60 -15.14
C TRP A 20 -18.79 1.95 -16.51
N PRO A 21 -18.23 0.73 -16.57
CA PRO A 21 -17.83 -0.16 -15.44
C PRO A 21 -16.46 0.17 -14.84
N HIS A 22 -15.70 1.06 -15.48
CA HIS A 22 -14.39 1.52 -15.04
C HIS A 22 -14.40 3.04 -15.04
N GLY A 23 -14.10 3.66 -13.90
CA GLY A 23 -14.29 5.10 -13.73
C GLY A 23 -14.45 5.52 -12.28
N SER A 24 -15.22 6.58 -12.04
CA SER A 24 -15.51 7.10 -10.70
C SER A 24 -16.17 6.08 -9.78
N ASP A 25 -16.90 5.09 -10.30
CA ASP A 25 -17.50 4.03 -9.47
C ASP A 25 -16.45 3.25 -8.67
N TRP A 26 -15.25 3.00 -9.22
CA TRP A 26 -14.16 2.35 -8.48
C TRP A 26 -13.73 3.16 -7.26
N LEU A 27 -13.69 4.49 -7.40
CA LEU A 27 -13.34 5.38 -6.31
C LEU A 27 -14.43 5.38 -5.23
N CYS A 28 -15.70 5.34 -5.66
CA CYS A 28 -16.84 5.28 -4.76
C CYS A 28 -16.93 3.95 -4.01
N GLU A 29 -16.71 2.84 -4.70
CA GLU A 29 -16.65 1.49 -4.11
C GLU A 29 -15.50 1.37 -3.10
N ALA A 30 -14.30 1.86 -3.45
CA ALA A 30 -13.17 1.89 -2.52
C ALA A 30 -13.48 2.74 -1.27
N ALA A 31 -14.13 3.88 -1.44
CA ALA A 31 -14.53 4.70 -0.31
C ALA A 31 -15.59 4.03 0.58
N LEU A 32 -16.63 3.45 -0.03
CA LEU A 32 -17.74 2.82 0.66
C LEU A 32 -17.34 1.52 1.38
N ASP A 33 -16.61 0.65 0.71
CA ASP A 33 -16.36 -0.71 1.19
C ASP A 33 -15.02 -0.85 1.91
N THR A 34 -14.11 0.13 1.76
CA THR A 34 -12.79 0.10 2.40
C THR A 34 -12.52 1.31 3.30
N TYR A 35 -12.49 2.54 2.76
CA TYR A 35 -11.98 3.69 3.51
C TYR A 35 -12.90 4.14 4.64
N LEU A 36 -14.21 4.22 4.41
CA LEU A 36 -15.17 4.58 5.45
C LEU A 36 -15.25 3.52 6.57
N PRO A 37 -15.35 2.21 6.27
CA PRO A 37 -15.28 1.18 7.30
C PRO A 37 -13.96 1.18 8.08
N LEU A 38 -12.83 1.38 7.40
CA LEU A 38 -11.53 1.48 8.07
C LEU A 38 -11.46 2.69 9.00
N LEU A 39 -11.95 3.84 8.55
CA LEU A 39 -12.04 5.06 9.35
C LEU A 39 -12.93 4.85 10.59
N GLU A 40 -14.12 4.25 10.42
CA GLU A 40 -15.03 3.89 11.51
C GLU A 40 -14.29 3.09 12.60
N ARG A 41 -13.60 2.02 12.21
CA ARG A 41 -12.86 1.16 13.16
C ARG A 41 -11.68 1.86 13.82
N LEU A 42 -10.93 2.68 13.08
CA LEU A 42 -9.80 3.41 13.64
C LEU A 42 -10.23 4.48 14.66
N GLU A 43 -11.36 5.15 14.42
CA GLU A 43 -11.95 6.09 15.36
C GLU A 43 -12.51 5.37 16.61
N GLU A 44 -13.20 4.23 16.45
CA GLU A 44 -13.65 3.40 17.57
C GLU A 44 -12.48 2.98 18.48
N LEU A 45 -11.42 2.40 17.89
CA LEU A 45 -10.22 2.03 18.65
C LEU A 45 -9.55 3.24 19.30
N SER A 46 -9.65 4.42 18.68
CA SER A 46 -9.17 5.68 19.27
C SER A 46 -10.00 6.12 20.46
N ALA A 47 -11.33 6.03 20.37
CA ALA A 47 -12.24 6.41 21.45
C ALA A 47 -12.10 5.49 22.66
N GLU A 48 -11.83 4.20 22.44
CA GLU A 48 -11.58 3.21 23.50
C GLU A 48 -10.17 3.33 24.12
N GLY A 49 -9.29 4.16 23.55
CA GLY A 49 -7.90 4.26 23.98
C GLY A 49 -7.02 3.06 23.62
N THR A 50 -7.54 2.10 22.83
CA THR A 50 -6.84 0.89 22.40
C THR A 50 -5.70 1.22 21.45
N PRO A 51 -4.41 0.96 21.77
CA PRO A 51 -3.30 1.23 20.85
C PRO A 51 -3.33 0.29 19.64
N ALA A 52 -3.55 0.84 18.44
CA ALA A 52 -3.61 0.09 17.18
C ALA A 52 -2.77 0.76 16.07
N PRO A 53 -1.42 0.75 16.19
CA PRO A 53 -0.55 1.42 15.24
C PRO A 53 -0.63 0.73 13.87
N VAL A 54 -1.08 1.47 12.87
CA VAL A 54 -1.12 1.03 11.47
C VAL A 54 -0.36 2.03 10.60
N THR A 55 0.35 1.52 9.59
CA THR A 55 0.92 2.34 8.52
C THR A 55 -0.01 2.24 7.31
N ILE A 56 -0.42 3.38 6.74
CA ILE A 56 -1.23 3.41 5.52
C ILE A 56 -0.55 4.28 4.46
N GLY A 57 -0.35 3.74 3.27
CA GLY A 57 0.10 4.50 2.11
C GLY A 57 -1.09 5.01 1.32
N PHE A 58 -1.15 6.32 1.05
CA PHE A 58 -2.03 6.86 0.02
C PHE A 58 -1.17 7.32 -1.15
N THR A 59 -1.41 6.76 -2.33
CA THR A 59 -0.78 7.31 -3.53
C THR A 59 -1.26 8.75 -3.77
N PRO A 60 -0.37 9.66 -4.17
CA PRO A 60 -0.74 11.07 -4.37
C PRO A 60 -1.88 11.26 -5.39
N VAL A 61 -1.91 10.46 -6.45
CA VAL A 61 -3.01 10.43 -7.44
C VAL A 61 -4.36 10.02 -6.81
N LEU A 62 -4.38 9.06 -5.89
CA LEU A 62 -5.60 8.68 -5.18
C LEU A 62 -6.02 9.79 -4.21
N ALA A 63 -5.10 10.27 -3.38
CA ALA A 63 -5.41 11.27 -2.35
C ALA A 63 -5.95 12.58 -2.97
N ASN A 64 -5.42 12.99 -4.12
CA ASN A 64 -5.96 14.14 -4.86
C ASN A 64 -7.40 13.92 -5.36
N GLN A 65 -7.73 12.71 -5.79
CA GLN A 65 -9.10 12.40 -6.21
C GLN A 65 -10.06 12.39 -5.02
N LEU A 66 -9.66 11.77 -3.90
CA LEU A 66 -10.46 11.73 -2.67
C LEU A 66 -10.69 13.13 -2.05
N ALA A 67 -9.74 14.06 -2.22
CA ALA A 67 -9.88 15.45 -1.75
C ALA A 67 -10.65 16.34 -2.73
N SER A 68 -11.07 15.83 -3.90
CA SER A 68 -11.73 16.64 -4.92
C SER A 68 -13.21 16.86 -4.59
N PRO A 69 -13.75 18.09 -4.71
CA PRO A 69 -15.19 18.33 -4.61
C PRO A 69 -16.02 17.54 -5.64
N ALA A 70 -15.41 17.14 -6.77
CA ALA A 70 -16.09 16.29 -7.73
C ALA A 70 -16.32 14.87 -7.19
N PHE A 71 -15.37 14.33 -6.41
CA PHE A 71 -15.55 13.03 -5.76
C PHE A 71 -16.69 13.06 -4.73
N ALA A 72 -16.81 14.11 -3.93
CA ALA A 72 -17.92 14.24 -2.99
C ALA A 72 -19.29 14.17 -3.69
N ARG A 73 -19.44 14.85 -4.85
CA ARG A 73 -20.67 14.77 -5.66
C ARG A 73 -20.91 13.38 -6.25
N GLU A 74 -19.85 12.71 -6.72
CA GLU A 74 -19.94 11.33 -7.21
C GLU A 74 -20.38 10.38 -6.08
N MET A 75 -19.83 10.54 -4.86
CA MET A 75 -20.22 9.75 -3.70
C MET A 75 -21.68 9.96 -3.30
N ASP A 76 -22.17 11.21 -3.28
CA ASP A 76 -23.57 11.48 -2.97
C ASP A 76 -24.52 10.82 -3.98
N ALA A 77 -24.20 10.92 -5.27
CA ALA A 77 -24.95 10.26 -6.33
C ALA A 77 -24.88 8.73 -6.20
N PHE A 78 -23.71 8.18 -5.83
CA PHE A 78 -23.51 6.76 -5.63
C PHE A 78 -24.31 6.20 -4.44
N PHE A 79 -24.32 6.91 -3.30
CA PHE A 79 -25.17 6.55 -2.17
C PHE A 79 -26.65 6.58 -2.53
N ALA A 80 -27.11 7.65 -3.21
CA ALA A 80 -28.50 7.78 -3.62
C ALA A 80 -28.94 6.60 -4.51
N GLN A 81 -28.10 6.24 -5.49
CA GLN A 81 -28.34 5.10 -6.38
C GLN A 81 -28.43 3.77 -5.62
N ARG A 82 -27.51 3.51 -4.69
CA ARG A 82 -27.49 2.24 -3.92
C ARG A 82 -28.65 2.15 -2.94
N LEU A 83 -29.07 3.27 -2.35
CA LEU A 83 -30.24 3.31 -1.46
C LEU A 83 -31.54 3.10 -2.23
N ALA A 84 -31.69 3.72 -3.40
CA ALA A 84 -32.83 3.47 -4.29
C ALA A 84 -32.92 1.98 -4.69
N ALA A 85 -31.79 1.36 -5.04
CA ALA A 85 -31.75 -0.07 -5.32
C ALA A 85 -32.19 -0.93 -4.12
N CYS A 86 -31.88 -0.52 -2.88
CA CYS A 86 -32.38 -1.22 -1.69
C CYS A 86 -33.90 -1.07 -1.51
N ASP A 87 -34.47 0.08 -1.89
CA ASP A 87 -35.91 0.33 -1.79
C ASP A 87 -36.71 -0.52 -2.79
N GLU A 88 -36.14 -0.76 -3.97
CA GLU A 88 -36.74 -1.57 -5.03
C GLU A 88 -36.54 -3.09 -4.80
N ALA A 89 -35.40 -3.49 -4.23
CA ALA A 89 -34.98 -4.90 -4.12
C ALA A 89 -35.99 -5.81 -3.40
N SER A 90 -36.70 -5.32 -2.39
CA SER A 90 -37.63 -6.18 -1.62
C SER A 90 -38.78 -6.70 -2.47
N ALA A 91 -39.31 -5.87 -3.38
CA ALA A 91 -40.38 -6.27 -4.28
C ALA A 91 -39.88 -7.21 -5.38
N GLU A 92 -38.69 -6.94 -5.93
CA GLU A 92 -38.07 -7.78 -6.96
C GLU A 92 -37.73 -9.18 -6.44
N LEU A 93 -37.08 -9.27 -5.27
CA LEU A 93 -36.72 -10.55 -4.65
C LEU A 93 -37.94 -11.38 -4.26
N ALA A 94 -39.04 -10.74 -3.88
CA ALA A 94 -40.30 -11.43 -3.66
C ALA A 94 -40.87 -12.00 -4.97
N ALA A 95 -40.80 -11.24 -6.07
CA ALA A 95 -41.27 -11.65 -7.39
C ALA A 95 -40.43 -12.79 -8.01
N THR A 96 -39.13 -12.87 -7.72
CA THR A 96 -38.23 -13.93 -8.21
C THR A 96 -38.22 -15.19 -7.33
N GLY A 97 -39.00 -15.22 -6.24
CA GLY A 97 -39.06 -16.36 -5.32
C GLY A 97 -37.91 -16.41 -4.31
N GLU A 98 -37.11 -15.36 -4.19
CA GLU A 98 -35.94 -15.23 -3.32
C GLU A 98 -36.28 -14.55 -1.97
N SER A 99 -37.50 -14.77 -1.48
CA SER A 99 -37.99 -14.09 -0.25
C SER A 99 -37.12 -14.34 0.99
N GLY A 100 -36.35 -15.43 1.02
CA GLY A 100 -35.44 -15.77 2.13
C GLY A 100 -34.28 -14.78 2.31
N VAL A 101 -33.90 -14.01 1.28
CA VAL A 101 -32.80 -13.02 1.37
C VAL A 101 -33.27 -11.59 1.57
N VAL A 102 -34.58 -11.32 1.61
CA VAL A 102 -35.15 -9.99 1.89
C VAL A 102 -34.59 -9.35 3.17
N PRO A 103 -34.33 -10.07 4.28
CA PRO A 103 -33.68 -9.47 5.45
C PRO A 103 -32.30 -8.87 5.19
N LEU A 104 -31.57 -9.33 4.16
CA LEU A 104 -30.27 -8.77 3.78
C LEU A 104 -30.39 -7.35 3.20
N VAL A 105 -31.53 -7.03 2.56
CA VAL A 105 -31.78 -5.67 2.05
C VAL A 105 -31.77 -4.66 3.19
N ALA A 106 -32.41 -4.99 4.32
CA ALA A 106 -32.42 -4.14 5.50
C ALA A 106 -31.01 -3.95 6.10
N PHE A 107 -30.19 -5.02 6.10
CA PHE A 107 -28.78 -4.94 6.52
C PHE A 107 -27.99 -3.96 5.64
N TRP A 108 -28.07 -4.11 4.32
CA TRP A 108 -27.34 -3.25 3.38
C TRP A 108 -27.81 -1.79 3.45
N LYS A 109 -29.12 -1.56 3.49
CA LYS A 109 -29.69 -0.21 3.65
C LYS A 109 -29.22 0.46 4.94
N SER A 110 -29.21 -0.28 6.05
CA SER A 110 -28.70 0.21 7.34
C SER A 110 -27.21 0.56 7.27
N ARG A 111 -26.39 -0.32 6.68
CA ARG A 111 -24.95 -0.08 6.46
C ARG A 111 -24.71 1.16 5.59
N LEU A 112 -25.40 1.30 4.47
CA LEU A 112 -25.26 2.44 3.55
C LEU A 112 -25.62 3.76 4.25
N ASN A 113 -26.75 3.81 4.97
CA ASN A 113 -27.15 5.00 5.72
C ASN A 113 -26.12 5.37 6.80
N ARG A 114 -25.59 4.37 7.53
CA ARG A 114 -24.55 4.61 8.55
C ARG A 114 -23.27 5.19 7.95
N LEU A 115 -22.78 4.60 6.85
CA LEU A 115 -21.56 5.06 6.19
C LEU A 115 -21.75 6.42 5.49
N GLN A 116 -22.94 6.69 4.94
CA GLN A 116 -23.29 8.02 4.42
C GLN A 116 -23.30 9.06 5.53
N ALA A 117 -23.87 8.74 6.70
CA ALA A 117 -23.85 9.62 7.85
C ALA A 117 -22.41 9.89 8.31
N LEU A 118 -21.57 8.86 8.43
CA LEU A 118 -20.13 9.01 8.72
C LEU A 118 -19.45 9.93 7.71
N PHE A 119 -19.65 9.71 6.41
CA PHE A 119 -19.07 10.54 5.35
C PHE A 119 -19.46 12.02 5.48
N ARG A 120 -20.71 12.30 5.87
CA ARG A 120 -21.17 13.67 6.15
C ARG A 120 -20.53 14.25 7.42
N THR A 121 -20.34 13.46 8.48
CA THR A 121 -19.71 13.95 9.73
C THR A 121 -18.24 14.36 9.56
N ILE A 122 -17.59 13.91 8.48
CA ILE A 122 -16.22 14.30 8.12
C ILE A 122 -16.18 15.33 6.99
N ASP A 123 -17.29 16.03 6.74
CA ASP A 123 -17.44 17.05 5.69
C ASP A 123 -17.11 16.53 4.28
N ALA A 124 -17.44 15.26 4.01
CA ALA A 124 -17.10 14.57 2.77
C ALA A 124 -15.58 14.53 2.44
N ASP A 125 -14.71 14.76 3.42
CA ASP A 125 -13.26 14.83 3.26
C ASP A 125 -12.56 13.69 4.00
N LEU A 126 -12.42 12.56 3.29
CA LEU A 126 -11.68 11.38 3.76
C LEU A 126 -10.22 11.69 4.04
N VAL A 127 -9.58 12.53 3.23
CA VAL A 127 -8.15 12.83 3.36
C VAL A 127 -7.89 13.57 4.67
N SER A 128 -8.70 14.58 4.97
CA SER A 128 -8.64 15.30 6.24
C SER A 128 -8.98 14.40 7.43
N ALA A 129 -9.90 13.45 7.29
CA ALA A 129 -10.22 12.49 8.36
C ALA A 129 -9.01 11.61 8.73
N PHE A 130 -8.35 11.00 7.74
CA PHE A 130 -7.13 10.21 7.98
C PHE A 130 -5.97 11.09 8.49
N ARG A 131 -5.85 12.33 8.00
CA ARG A 131 -4.89 13.30 8.51
C ARG A 131 -5.07 13.55 10.01
N ARG A 132 -6.30 13.76 10.49
CA ARG A 132 -6.58 13.95 11.92
C ARG A 132 -6.18 12.75 12.77
N LEU A 133 -6.34 11.52 12.25
CA LEU A 133 -5.84 10.31 12.93
C LEU A 133 -4.31 10.30 13.01
N GLN A 134 -3.61 10.72 11.94
CA GLN A 134 -2.15 10.88 11.97
C GLN A 134 -1.70 11.94 12.99
N GLU A 135 -2.35 13.10 13.02
CA GLU A 135 -2.02 14.20 13.93
C GLU A 135 -2.19 13.80 15.41
N ARG A 136 -3.22 12.98 15.71
CA ARG A 136 -3.44 12.35 17.02
C ARG A 136 -2.51 11.19 17.32
N GLY A 137 -1.64 10.83 16.37
CA GLY A 137 -0.73 9.71 16.55
C GLY A 137 -1.44 8.35 16.62
N ARG A 138 -2.53 8.17 15.87
CA ARG A 138 -3.23 6.88 15.78
C ARG A 138 -2.71 6.00 14.64
N LEU A 139 -2.14 6.61 13.61
CA LEU A 139 -1.57 5.95 12.45
C LEU A 139 -0.40 6.74 11.86
N GLU A 140 0.37 6.10 10.99
CA GLU A 140 1.34 6.75 10.12
C GLU A 140 0.85 6.72 8.67
N ILE A 141 0.84 7.87 8.00
CA ILE A 141 0.59 7.95 6.56
C ILE A 141 1.91 8.04 5.82
N ILE A 142 2.12 7.16 4.85
CA ILE A 142 3.31 7.17 3.99
C ILE A 142 2.97 7.66 2.58
N GLY A 143 4.01 8.16 1.88
CA GLY A 143 3.88 8.63 0.51
C GLY A 143 4.12 7.52 -0.52
N SER A 144 4.06 7.91 -1.79
CA SER A 144 4.48 7.07 -2.92
C SER A 144 4.93 7.99 -4.08
N ALA A 145 5.24 7.39 -5.23
CA ALA A 145 5.39 8.11 -6.49
C ALA A 145 4.05 8.77 -6.89
N ALA A 146 4.11 9.97 -7.46
CA ALA A 146 2.96 10.82 -7.79
C ALA A 146 1.78 10.07 -8.41
N THR A 147 2.04 9.26 -9.44
CA THR A 147 1.00 8.54 -10.19
C THR A 147 1.22 7.03 -10.16
N HIS A 148 1.90 6.52 -9.13
CA HIS A 148 2.25 5.10 -9.02
C HIS A 148 3.03 4.54 -10.23
N GLY A 149 3.84 5.39 -10.89
CA GLY A 149 4.61 4.96 -12.06
C GLY A 149 5.65 3.90 -11.69
N TYR A 150 5.77 2.85 -12.51
CA TYR A 150 6.71 1.74 -12.28
C TYR A 150 8.17 2.19 -12.40
N LEU A 151 8.73 2.71 -11.29
CA LEU A 151 9.97 3.49 -11.26
C LEU A 151 11.17 2.82 -11.91
N PRO A 152 11.42 1.50 -11.73
CA PRO A 152 12.55 0.83 -12.37
C PRO A 152 12.56 0.89 -13.91
N LEU A 153 11.38 1.01 -14.54
CA LEU A 153 11.24 1.00 -15.99
C LEU A 153 11.17 2.41 -16.60
N LEU A 154 10.99 3.46 -15.79
CA LEU A 154 11.05 4.83 -16.30
C LEU A 154 12.42 5.11 -16.92
N ALA A 155 12.41 5.56 -18.18
CA ALA A 155 13.62 5.64 -19.00
C ALA A 155 14.64 6.68 -18.50
N ARG A 156 14.15 7.75 -17.87
CA ARG A 156 14.94 8.90 -17.42
C ARG A 156 14.98 8.98 -15.91
N ASP A 157 16.13 9.33 -15.36
CA ASP A 157 16.32 9.51 -13.91
C ASP A 157 15.55 10.75 -13.41
N GLU A 158 15.36 11.73 -14.29
CA GLU A 158 14.53 12.93 -14.09
C GLU A 158 13.06 12.57 -13.90
N SER A 159 12.54 11.57 -14.63
CA SER A 159 11.15 11.10 -14.48
C SER A 159 10.94 10.42 -13.13
N ILE A 160 11.91 9.62 -12.68
CA ILE A 160 11.87 9.00 -11.33
C ILE A 160 11.90 10.10 -10.26
N ARG A 161 12.82 11.07 -10.39
CA ARG A 161 12.94 12.18 -9.45
C ARG A 161 11.65 12.99 -9.38
N LEU A 162 11.05 13.33 -10.53
CA LEU A 162 9.82 14.10 -10.59
C LEU A 162 8.66 13.37 -9.91
N GLN A 163 8.49 12.07 -10.19
CA GLN A 163 7.48 11.23 -9.53
C GLN A 163 7.61 11.26 -8.01
N LEU A 164 8.83 11.18 -7.47
CA LEU A 164 9.06 11.15 -6.02
C LEU A 164 8.93 12.52 -5.37
N VAL A 165 9.46 13.58 -5.98
CA VAL A 165 9.39 14.94 -5.44
C VAL A 165 7.94 15.44 -5.45
N VAL A 166 7.23 15.30 -6.58
CA VAL A 166 5.80 15.67 -6.65
C VAL A 166 5.00 14.84 -5.66
N GLY A 167 5.25 13.54 -5.57
CA GLY A 167 4.51 12.68 -4.65
C GLY A 167 4.71 13.07 -3.18
N ARG A 168 5.93 13.46 -2.79
CA ARG A 168 6.21 13.97 -1.45
C ARG A 168 5.54 15.31 -1.17
N GLU A 169 5.62 16.25 -2.10
CA GLU A 169 5.04 17.59 -1.90
C GLU A 169 3.51 17.54 -1.86
N GLU A 170 2.89 16.70 -2.69
CA GLU A 170 1.45 16.47 -2.66
C GLU A 170 1.01 15.80 -1.36
N HIS A 171 1.77 14.83 -0.86
CA HIS A 171 1.52 14.26 0.46
C HIS A 171 1.60 15.35 1.55
N ARG A 172 2.62 16.22 1.51
CA ARG A 172 2.77 17.32 2.49
C ARG A 172 1.58 18.29 2.42
N ARG A 173 1.13 18.64 1.22
CA ARG A 173 -0.01 19.53 1.00
C ARG A 173 -1.31 18.95 1.57
N LEU A 174 -1.55 17.66 1.35
CA LEU A 174 -2.80 16.98 1.72
C LEU A 174 -2.82 16.57 3.20
N PHE A 175 -1.73 16.00 3.71
CA PHE A 175 -1.65 15.43 5.06
C PHE A 175 -0.91 16.32 6.08
N GLY A 176 -0.46 17.50 5.66
CA GLY A 176 0.14 18.53 6.54
C GLY A 176 1.60 18.31 6.95
N ALA A 177 2.20 17.15 6.65
CA ALA A 177 3.58 16.83 7.00
C ALA A 177 4.28 16.07 5.87
N ALA A 178 5.60 16.17 5.75
CA ALA A 178 6.33 15.37 4.76
C ALA A 178 6.39 13.89 5.19
N PRO A 179 6.13 12.94 4.28
CA PRO A 179 6.13 11.52 4.60
C PRO A 179 7.55 11.02 4.94
N ALA A 180 7.63 10.19 5.97
CA ALA A 180 8.86 9.49 6.32
C ALA A 180 9.10 8.27 5.44
N GLY A 181 8.05 7.47 5.23
CA GLY A 181 8.08 6.27 4.41
C GLY A 181 7.61 6.51 2.97
N CYS A 182 8.05 5.63 2.08
CA CYS A 182 7.55 5.54 0.70
C CYS A 182 7.08 4.10 0.43
N TRP A 183 5.83 3.94 0.01
CA TRP A 183 5.44 2.73 -0.70
C TRP A 183 5.96 2.82 -2.12
N LEU A 184 6.94 1.99 -2.47
CA LEU A 184 7.41 1.89 -3.86
C LEU A 184 6.30 1.29 -4.73
N PRO A 185 5.98 1.88 -5.89
CA PRO A 185 5.01 1.27 -6.79
C PRO A 185 5.36 -0.18 -7.09
N GLU A 186 4.44 -1.09 -6.77
CA GLU A 186 4.60 -2.55 -6.88
C GLU A 186 5.80 -3.13 -6.11
N CYS A 187 6.25 -2.47 -5.04
CA CYS A 187 7.50 -2.80 -4.37
C CYS A 187 8.71 -2.88 -5.34
N ALA A 188 8.60 -2.23 -6.49
CA ALA A 188 9.50 -2.41 -7.62
C ALA A 188 10.82 -1.70 -7.36
N TYR A 189 11.86 -2.51 -7.17
CA TYR A 189 13.18 -2.04 -6.79
C TYR A 189 14.21 -2.35 -7.87
N ARG A 190 15.16 -1.42 -8.06
CA ARG A 190 16.34 -1.63 -8.89
C ARG A 190 17.56 -1.02 -8.20
N PRO A 191 18.62 -1.79 -7.92
CA PRO A 191 19.85 -1.24 -7.39
C PRO A 191 20.62 -0.46 -8.46
N ARG A 192 21.65 0.27 -8.03
CA ARG A 192 22.60 0.90 -8.95
C ARG A 192 23.27 -0.15 -9.83
N GLY A 193 23.30 0.06 -11.15
CA GLY A 193 23.93 -0.89 -12.07
C GLY A 193 23.69 -0.57 -13.54
N LYS A 194 24.31 -1.35 -14.43
CA LYS A 194 24.03 -1.28 -15.87
C LYS A 194 22.59 -1.73 -16.12
N TRP A 195 21.82 -0.90 -16.82
CA TRP A 195 20.46 -1.23 -17.19
C TRP A 195 20.40 -1.64 -18.67
N ARG A 196 19.85 -2.83 -18.96
CA ARG A 196 19.78 -3.42 -20.31
C ARG A 196 21.12 -3.38 -21.07
N GLY A 197 22.23 -3.59 -20.36
CA GLY A 197 23.59 -3.62 -20.94
C GLY A 197 24.15 -2.27 -21.40
N LYS A 198 23.39 -1.17 -21.27
CA LYS A 198 23.76 0.15 -21.81
C LYS A 198 24.46 1.00 -20.74
N LYS A 199 23.68 1.88 -20.10
CA LYS A 199 24.18 2.90 -19.18
C LYS A 199 24.06 2.43 -17.72
N VAL A 200 25.01 2.81 -16.89
CA VAL A 200 24.89 2.68 -15.43
C VAL A 200 23.84 3.68 -14.95
N ARG A 201 22.80 3.17 -14.30
CA ARG A 201 21.73 3.97 -13.69
C ARG A 201 21.88 3.97 -12.17
N ARG A 202 21.39 5.05 -11.55
CA ARG A 202 21.28 5.15 -10.09
C ARG A 202 20.29 4.11 -9.56
N GLY A 203 20.49 3.70 -8.31
CA GLY A 203 19.55 2.82 -7.62
C GLY A 203 18.31 3.60 -7.16
N VAL A 204 17.18 2.91 -7.05
CA VAL A 204 15.92 3.52 -6.59
C VAL A 204 16.07 4.12 -5.20
N GLU A 205 16.86 3.48 -4.32
CA GLU A 205 17.16 3.98 -2.97
C GLU A 205 17.84 5.36 -2.98
N GLN A 206 18.64 5.65 -4.01
CA GLN A 206 19.33 6.94 -4.13
C GLN A 206 18.34 8.05 -4.48
N HIS A 207 17.38 7.75 -5.37
CA HIS A 207 16.31 8.70 -5.70
C HIS A 207 15.36 8.93 -4.51
N LEU A 208 15.04 7.88 -3.74
CA LEU A 208 14.25 7.99 -2.52
C LEU A 208 14.95 8.86 -1.47
N ALA A 209 16.25 8.64 -1.25
CA ALA A 209 17.05 9.40 -0.29
C ALA A 209 17.16 10.88 -0.70
N ASP A 210 17.40 11.17 -1.99
CA ASP A 210 17.41 12.55 -2.51
C ASP A 210 16.05 13.25 -2.31
N ALA A 211 14.95 12.50 -2.48
CA ALA A 211 13.61 12.99 -2.20
C ALA A 211 13.30 13.06 -0.69
N GLY A 212 14.21 12.65 0.19
CA GLY A 212 14.06 12.74 1.65
C GLY A 212 13.21 11.63 2.29
N PHE A 213 12.91 10.55 1.57
CA PHE A 213 12.28 9.36 2.16
C PHE A 213 13.31 8.58 2.99
N ARG A 214 12.87 8.03 4.13
CA ARG A 214 13.74 7.38 5.12
C ARG A 214 13.66 5.86 5.08
N TYR A 215 12.54 5.31 4.62
CA TYR A 215 12.35 3.87 4.48
C TYR A 215 11.34 3.57 3.37
N PHE A 216 11.33 2.31 2.92
CA PHE A 216 10.39 1.77 1.95
C PHE A 216 10.22 0.26 2.16
N PHE A 217 9.22 -0.33 1.49
CA PHE A 217 8.95 -1.76 1.51
C PHE A 217 9.44 -2.44 0.22
N THR A 218 9.86 -3.69 0.34
CA THR A 218 10.28 -4.52 -0.78
C THR A 218 9.84 -5.95 -0.53
N ASP A 219 9.76 -6.75 -1.58
CA ASP A 219 9.32 -8.13 -1.48
C ASP A 219 10.40 -9.03 -0.81
N ALA A 220 9.96 -10.10 -0.15
CA ALA A 220 10.78 -10.95 0.70
C ALA A 220 11.98 -11.55 -0.05
N HIS A 221 11.82 -11.85 -1.34
CA HIS A 221 12.87 -12.43 -2.17
C HIS A 221 14.07 -11.50 -2.36
N LEU A 222 13.83 -10.18 -2.44
CA LEU A 222 14.90 -9.17 -2.56
C LEU A 222 15.69 -9.04 -1.26
N ALA A 223 15.04 -9.22 -0.11
CA ALA A 223 15.73 -9.28 1.17
C ALA A 223 16.55 -10.59 1.30
N ARG A 224 15.96 -11.73 0.93
CA ARG A 224 16.55 -13.07 1.05
C ARG A 224 17.65 -13.38 0.02
N ALA A 225 17.76 -12.59 -1.05
CA ALA A 225 18.43 -13.00 -2.30
C ALA A 225 17.87 -14.35 -2.82
N GLY A 226 16.56 -14.53 -2.68
CA GLY A 226 15.82 -15.74 -3.07
C GLY A 226 15.02 -15.56 -4.37
N SER A 227 14.27 -16.59 -4.77
CA SER A 227 13.39 -16.54 -5.93
C SER A 227 12.15 -15.68 -5.67
N PRO A 228 11.67 -14.89 -6.65
CA PRO A 228 10.42 -14.14 -6.53
C PRO A 228 9.22 -15.07 -6.32
N LEU A 229 8.16 -14.55 -5.70
CA LEU A 229 6.85 -15.19 -5.71
C LEU A 229 6.37 -15.22 -7.17
N GLY A 230 6.15 -16.42 -7.72
CA GLY A 230 5.75 -16.61 -9.11
C GLY A 230 4.33 -16.11 -9.37
N ALA A 231 4.06 -15.64 -10.59
CA ALA A 231 2.75 -15.08 -10.95
C ALA A 231 1.64 -16.13 -11.17
N TYR A 232 1.99 -17.41 -11.41
CA TYR A 232 1.05 -18.46 -11.87
C TYR A 232 1.52 -19.90 -11.56
N GLY A 233 2.35 -20.11 -10.55
CA GLY A 233 2.62 -21.46 -10.01
C GLY A 233 1.87 -21.60 -8.71
N ASP A 234 1.31 -22.77 -8.40
CA ASP A 234 0.56 -23.07 -7.17
C ASP A 234 1.14 -22.30 -5.97
N ILE A 235 0.54 -21.15 -5.67
CA ILE A 235 0.70 -20.49 -4.40
C ILE A 235 -0.33 -21.22 -3.56
N PRO A 236 0.03 -22.28 -2.79
CA PRO A 236 -0.95 -22.95 -1.97
C PRO A 236 -1.63 -21.89 -1.12
N LEU A 237 -2.97 -21.85 -1.19
CA LEU A 237 -3.83 -20.97 -0.40
C LEU A 237 -3.36 -21.02 1.06
N GLY A 238 -2.62 -19.99 1.50
CA GLY A 238 -1.86 -20.04 2.76
C GLY A 238 -0.42 -19.53 2.71
N THR A 239 0.16 -19.29 1.52
CA THR A 239 1.48 -18.66 1.42
C THR A 239 1.31 -17.16 1.64
N GLU A 240 1.70 -16.73 2.84
CA GLU A 240 1.33 -15.50 3.56
C GLU A 240 -0.05 -15.53 4.23
N ARG A 241 -0.20 -16.45 5.19
CA ARG A 241 -1.14 -16.29 6.33
C ARG A 241 -0.36 -15.88 7.58
N PHE A 242 -0.97 -15.04 8.41
CA PHE A 242 -0.40 -14.44 9.63
C PHE A 242 -0.26 -15.44 10.80
N ASP A 243 -0.25 -16.73 10.51
CA ASP A 243 -0.49 -17.80 11.46
C ASP A 243 0.00 -19.13 10.87
N ALA A 244 1.27 -19.49 11.11
CA ALA A 244 1.77 -20.87 11.31
C ALA A 244 3.29 -20.97 11.08
N GLU A 245 4.06 -21.12 12.16
CA GLU A 245 5.19 -22.04 12.12
C GLU A 245 4.61 -23.45 11.90
N ARG A 246 4.57 -23.92 10.66
CA ARG A 246 4.48 -25.35 10.38
C ARG A 246 5.82 -25.81 9.84
N HIS A 247 6.62 -26.39 10.74
CA HIS A 247 7.66 -27.32 10.35
C HIS A 247 6.98 -28.55 9.79
N ASP A 248 7.00 -28.71 8.47
CA ASP A 248 6.59 -29.96 7.82
C ASP A 248 7.77 -30.95 7.90
N PRO A 249 7.67 -32.08 8.61
CA PRO A 249 8.80 -33.00 8.84
C PRO A 249 9.30 -33.71 7.57
N GLY A 250 8.64 -33.53 6.43
CA GLY A 250 8.88 -34.28 5.19
C GLY A 250 9.50 -33.51 4.03
N SER A 251 9.82 -32.22 4.16
CA SER A 251 10.44 -31.47 3.05
C SER A 251 11.92 -31.86 2.87
N PRO A 252 12.34 -32.36 1.68
CA PRO A 252 13.73 -32.74 1.46
C PRO A 252 14.64 -31.51 1.55
N ALA A 253 15.70 -31.62 2.33
CA ALA A 253 16.71 -30.56 2.44
C ALA A 253 17.31 -30.28 1.05
N PRO A 254 17.45 -29.00 0.64
CA PRO A 254 18.06 -28.69 -0.64
C PRO A 254 19.51 -29.18 -0.63
N ALA A 255 19.86 -29.97 -1.66
CA ALA A 255 21.17 -30.57 -1.81
C ALA A 255 22.27 -29.49 -1.89
N GLY A 256 23.20 -29.54 -0.95
CA GLY A 256 24.65 -29.38 -1.19
C GLY A 256 25.18 -28.08 -1.81
N GLY A 257 24.43 -26.99 -1.90
CA GLY A 257 24.97 -25.67 -2.24
C GLY A 257 25.40 -24.93 -0.98
N ARG A 258 26.58 -24.28 -0.96
CA ARG A 258 27.01 -23.39 0.13
C ARG A 258 25.82 -22.50 0.55
N ALA A 259 25.28 -22.73 1.75
CA ALA A 259 24.16 -21.97 2.28
C ALA A 259 24.58 -20.49 2.34
N ARG A 260 24.14 -19.72 1.33
CA ARG A 260 24.24 -18.27 1.35
C ARG A 260 23.41 -17.85 2.56
N ALA A 261 24.01 -17.12 3.50
CA ALA A 261 23.31 -16.71 4.72
C ALA A 261 21.96 -16.06 4.36
N ALA A 262 20.86 -16.75 4.63
CA ALA A 262 19.53 -16.28 4.28
C ALA A 262 19.18 -15.12 5.22
N ARG A 263 19.08 -13.92 4.66
CA ARG A 263 18.62 -12.73 5.38
C ARG A 263 17.14 -12.91 5.72
N SER A 264 16.75 -12.62 6.97
CA SER A 264 15.34 -12.65 7.38
C SER A 264 14.55 -11.51 6.71
N PRO A 265 13.39 -11.77 6.08
CA PRO A 265 12.54 -10.71 5.51
C PRO A 265 11.84 -9.89 6.60
N TYR A 266 11.77 -10.41 7.83
CA TYR A 266 11.17 -9.76 8.99
C TYR A 266 12.14 -8.84 9.73
N ARG A 267 13.26 -8.47 9.09
CA ARG A 267 14.26 -7.56 9.64
C ARG A 267 14.45 -6.38 8.71
N ALA A 268 14.54 -5.17 9.27
CA ALA A 268 14.89 -3.99 8.50
C ALA A 268 16.38 -4.01 8.11
N TYR A 269 16.66 -3.63 6.87
CA TYR A 269 18.02 -3.50 6.34
C TYR A 269 18.29 -2.07 5.88
N ARG A 270 19.51 -1.60 6.11
CA ARG A 270 20.05 -0.40 5.51
C ARG A 270 20.61 -0.76 4.13
N VAL A 271 20.14 -0.06 3.11
CA VAL A 271 20.70 -0.15 1.75
C VAL A 271 21.86 0.84 1.65
N SER A 272 23.07 0.36 1.38
CA SER A 272 24.23 1.23 1.14
C SER A 272 24.41 1.48 -0.35
N GLY A 273 24.68 2.73 -0.75
CA GLY A 273 24.88 3.11 -2.15
C GLY A 273 26.23 2.71 -2.74
N ARG A 274 27.04 1.90 -2.04
CA ARG A 274 28.32 1.40 -2.55
C ARG A 274 28.03 0.41 -3.69
N GLY A 275 28.67 0.64 -4.83
CA GLY A 275 28.37 -0.10 -6.06
C GLY A 275 28.64 -1.59 -5.93
N VAL A 276 27.81 -2.40 -6.58
CA VAL A 276 27.99 -3.84 -6.71
C VAL A 276 29.36 -4.13 -7.33
N ARG A 277 30.30 -4.69 -6.54
CA ARG A 277 31.53 -5.26 -7.10
C ARG A 277 31.14 -6.55 -7.81
N ALA A 278 31.10 -6.52 -9.14
CA ALA A 278 30.98 -7.72 -9.95
C ALA A 278 32.19 -8.64 -9.69
N ARG A 279 32.06 -9.61 -8.79
CA ARG A 279 32.97 -10.76 -8.78
C ARG A 279 32.55 -11.65 -9.93
N ALA A 280 33.17 -11.45 -11.09
CA ALA A 280 33.08 -12.39 -12.20
C ALA A 280 33.71 -13.72 -11.76
N ARG A 281 32.89 -14.69 -11.34
CA ARG A 281 33.25 -16.10 -11.52
C ARG A 281 32.64 -16.52 -12.85
N ARG A 282 33.52 -16.84 -13.80
CA ARG A 282 33.14 -17.45 -15.07
C ARG A 282 32.70 -18.88 -14.77
N ASP A 283 31.40 -19.07 -14.57
CA ASP A 283 30.77 -20.37 -14.77
C ASP A 283 29.75 -20.18 -15.89
N ALA A 284 30.05 -20.78 -17.05
CA ALA A 284 29.19 -20.78 -18.21
C ALA A 284 27.92 -21.59 -17.91
N GLY A 285 26.76 -20.93 -17.83
CA GLY A 285 25.47 -21.63 -17.75
C GLY A 285 24.38 -20.95 -16.91
N ALA A 286 24.69 -19.96 -16.07
CA ALA A 286 23.68 -19.30 -15.24
C ALA A 286 23.11 -18.04 -15.91
N GLY A 287 21.78 -17.95 -15.98
CA GLY A 287 21.04 -16.73 -16.35
C GLY A 287 21.40 -15.53 -15.46
N PRO A 288 20.92 -14.31 -15.78
CA PRO A 288 21.43 -13.07 -15.21
C PRO A 288 21.32 -13.09 -13.67
N SER A 289 22.48 -13.11 -13.00
CA SER A 289 22.57 -13.01 -11.56
C SER A 289 21.96 -11.68 -11.11
N LEU A 290 20.94 -11.72 -10.26
CA LEU A 290 20.41 -10.54 -9.59
C LEU A 290 21.57 -9.78 -8.92
N LEU A 291 21.72 -8.52 -9.31
CA LEU A 291 22.71 -7.61 -8.75
C LEU A 291 22.34 -7.37 -7.28
N ASP A 292 23.02 -8.04 -6.35
CA ASP A 292 22.75 -7.88 -4.93
C ASP A 292 23.13 -6.46 -4.47
N ALA A 293 22.16 -5.72 -3.93
CA ALA A 293 22.45 -4.49 -3.19
C ALA A 293 23.22 -4.83 -1.90
N ASP A 294 24.15 -3.95 -1.50
CA ASP A 294 24.82 -4.05 -0.21
C ASP A 294 23.83 -3.71 0.92
N LEU A 295 23.13 -4.74 1.42
CA LEU A 295 22.21 -4.67 2.55
C LEU A 295 22.93 -5.02 3.86
N GLU A 296 22.93 -4.10 4.81
CA GLU A 296 23.39 -4.32 6.17
C GLU A 296 22.20 -4.27 7.14
N PRO A 297 22.21 -5.02 8.26
CA PRO A 297 21.12 -4.92 9.21
C PRO A 297 20.98 -3.51 9.76
N ALA A 298 19.77 -2.95 9.74
CA ALA A 298 19.55 -1.64 10.33
C ALA A 298 19.73 -1.72 11.87
N PRO A 299 20.35 -0.70 12.50
CA PRO A 299 20.32 -0.59 13.95
C PRO A 299 18.86 -0.52 14.42
N ARG A 300 18.55 -1.08 15.59
CA ARG A 300 17.20 -0.96 16.17
C ARG A 300 16.88 0.53 16.29
N LEU A 301 15.89 1.00 15.55
CA LEU A 301 15.41 2.37 15.69
C LEU A 301 14.93 2.54 17.14
N PRO A 302 15.27 3.65 17.83
CA PRO A 302 14.72 3.91 19.14
C PRO A 302 13.21 3.94 19.02
N ARG A 303 12.51 3.21 19.91
CA ARG A 303 11.05 3.25 20.00
C ARG A 303 10.65 4.71 20.14
N ARG A 304 10.07 5.30 19.10
CA ARG A 304 9.26 6.50 19.29
C ARG A 304 8.07 6.03 20.10
N ARG A 305 8.14 6.18 21.43
CA ARG A 305 6.91 6.24 22.21
C ARG A 305 6.10 7.35 21.57
N MET A 306 4.93 7.00 21.04
CA MET A 306 3.90 7.97 20.73
C MET A 306 3.40 8.48 22.09
N VAL A 307 4.21 9.34 22.71
CA VAL A 307 3.79 10.05 23.91
C VAL A 307 2.92 11.19 23.38
N PRO A 308 1.65 11.30 23.81
CA PRO A 308 0.88 12.49 23.51
C PRO A 308 1.61 13.66 24.19
N ARG A 309 2.21 14.55 23.40
CA ARG A 309 2.56 15.88 23.90
C ARG A 309 1.27 16.68 23.89
N VAL A 310 0.61 16.74 25.03
CA VAL A 310 -0.40 17.77 25.31
C VAL A 310 0.36 19.00 25.83
N PRO A 311 0.09 20.22 25.34
CA PRO A 311 0.62 21.45 25.95
C PRO A 311 0.08 21.66 27.37
#